data_AF-A0A3P8GVN5-F1
#
_entry.id   AF-A0A3P8GVN5-F1
#
_cell.length_a   1.000
_cell.length_b   1.000
_cell.length_c   1.000
_cell.angle_alpha   90.00
_cell.angle_beta   90.00
_cell.angle_gamma   90.00
#
_symmetry.space_group_name_H-M   'P 1'
#
loop_
_entity.id
_entity.type
_entity.pdbx_description
1 polymer ?
#
loop_
_entity_poly.entity_id
_entity_poly.type
_entity_poly.pdbx_seq_one_letter_code
_entity_poly.pdbx_strand_id
1 'polypeptide(L)'
;MLIVVLHLFSCSYHFYLAFENSICKHYITEKLWKHGYTHYVVPIVLKREIVEQFAPPYSFIAADDFRDPADLAKYLKYLMENKTAYLEYFMWRLDYHVVFLDGVHHDKLERPWGLCQHHLEGKRYEDRDHLENDLRAFFASKSPDFYVRGIRGLVERWLRRVNADGVYLVD
;
A
#
# COMPACT_ATOMS: atom_id res chain seq x y z
N MET A 1 -5.75 7.12 -22.99
CA MET A 1 -4.29 7.04 -22.79
C MET A 1 -4.03 5.92 -21.78
N LEU A 2 -3.72 4.71 -22.26
CA LEU A 2 -3.45 3.55 -21.38
C LEU A 2 -2.06 3.73 -20.77
N ILE A 3 -1.97 3.78 -19.45
CA ILE A 3 -0.71 3.50 -18.74
C ILE A 3 -0.67 1.99 -18.54
N VAL A 4 0.06 1.32 -19.43
CA VAL A 4 0.41 -0.09 -19.29
C VAL A 4 1.58 -0.16 -18.30
N VAL A 5 1.34 -0.60 -17.07
CA VAL A 5 2.41 -0.94 -16.11
C VAL A 5 2.92 -2.35 -16.46
N LEU A 6 3.78 -2.42 -17.47
CA LEU A 6 4.49 -3.66 -17.83
C LEU A 6 5.74 -3.81 -16.96
N HIS A 7 5.86 -4.99 -16.34
CA HIS A 7 7.00 -5.52 -15.59
C HIS A 7 8.33 -5.36 -16.34
N LEU A 8 9.11 -4.32 -16.05
CA LEU A 8 10.55 -4.24 -16.30
C LEU A 8 11.22 -3.33 -15.24
N PHE A 9 11.31 -3.80 -13.99
CA PHE A 9 12.06 -3.09 -12.94
C PHE A 9 13.44 -3.71 -12.77
N SER A 10 14.37 -3.32 -13.65
CA SER A 10 15.81 -3.43 -13.39
C SER A 10 16.54 -2.33 -14.17
N CYS A 11 17.13 -1.39 -13.43
CA CYS A 11 18.20 -0.44 -13.82
C CYS A 11 17.93 1.04 -14.22
N SER A 12 16.77 1.70 -14.06
CA SER A 12 16.69 3.13 -14.48
C SER A 12 15.70 4.09 -13.79
N TYR A 13 15.28 3.87 -12.53
CA TYR A 13 14.34 4.81 -11.87
C TYR A 13 14.78 5.14 -10.45
N HIS A 14 14.77 6.44 -10.12
CA HIS A 14 15.03 6.95 -8.75
C HIS A 14 13.77 6.90 -7.87
N PHE A 15 12.59 7.03 -8.50
CA PHE A 15 11.32 7.17 -7.79
C PHE A 15 10.27 6.21 -8.33
N TYR A 16 9.34 5.81 -7.47
CA TYR A 16 8.18 5.01 -7.82
C TYR A 16 6.89 5.68 -7.33
N LEU A 17 5.91 5.89 -8.21
CA LEU A 17 4.61 6.44 -7.81
C LEU A 17 3.76 5.34 -7.16
N ALA A 18 3.75 5.32 -5.83
CA ALA A 18 2.96 4.41 -5.01
C ALA A 18 1.57 5.00 -4.71
N PHE A 19 0.88 5.48 -5.74
CA PHE A 19 -0.41 6.14 -5.58
C PHE A 19 -1.54 5.12 -5.43
N GLU A 20 -2.34 5.29 -4.39
CA GLU A 20 -3.50 4.45 -4.19
C GLU A 20 -4.68 4.88 -5.05
N ASN A 21 -5.53 3.90 -5.36
CA ASN A 21 -6.75 4.13 -6.13
C ASN A 21 -7.75 5.01 -5.37
N SER A 22 -7.56 5.22 -4.07
CA SER A 22 -8.37 6.10 -3.22
C SER A 22 -7.58 6.69 -2.07
N ILE A 23 -7.84 7.94 -1.70
CA ILE A 23 -7.32 8.55 -0.47
C ILE A 23 -8.24 8.10 0.67
N CYS A 24 -7.85 7.05 1.38
CA CYS A 24 -8.64 6.48 2.47
C CYS A 24 -7.73 6.13 3.64
N LYS A 25 -8.20 6.42 4.86
CA LYS A 25 -7.48 6.12 6.09
C LYS A 25 -7.20 4.62 6.14
N HIS A 26 -5.96 4.24 6.47
CA HIS A 26 -5.51 2.84 6.55
C HIS A 26 -5.48 2.07 5.22
N TYR A 27 -5.76 2.71 4.08
CA TYR A 27 -5.71 2.06 2.77
C TYR A 27 -4.31 2.20 2.16
N ILE A 28 -3.40 1.29 2.53
CA ILE A 28 -2.03 1.19 2.00
C ILE A 28 -1.81 -0.23 1.50
N THR A 29 -1.49 -0.39 0.23
CA THR A 29 -1.49 -1.69 -0.47
C THR A 29 -0.10 -2.12 -0.95
N GLU A 30 -0.05 -3.11 -1.83
CA GLU A 30 1.18 -3.62 -2.44
C GLU A 30 2.02 -2.55 -3.13
N LYS A 31 1.42 -1.44 -3.55
CA LYS A 31 2.14 -0.35 -4.22
C LYS A 31 3.25 0.20 -3.34
N LEU A 32 2.95 0.54 -2.10
CA LEU A 32 3.99 1.00 -1.18
C LEU A 32 4.85 -0.17 -0.69
N TRP A 33 4.22 -1.22 -0.15
CA TRP A 33 4.93 -2.27 0.57
C TRP A 33 5.77 -3.17 -0.34
N LYS A 34 5.20 -3.63 -1.46
CA LYS A 34 5.86 -4.53 -2.41
C LYS A 34 6.71 -3.76 -3.40
N HIS A 35 6.14 -2.76 -4.06
CA HIS A 35 6.85 -2.09 -5.16
C HIS A 35 7.72 -0.93 -4.65
N GLY A 36 7.23 -0.15 -3.69
CA GLY A 36 7.97 0.97 -3.12
C GLY A 36 9.19 0.55 -2.31
N TYR A 37 9.08 -0.49 -1.48
CA TYR A 37 10.15 -0.86 -0.55
C TYR A 37 11.00 -2.07 -0.95
N THR A 38 10.54 -2.96 -1.83
CA THR A 38 11.38 -4.08 -2.31
C THR A 38 12.39 -3.62 -3.37
N HIS A 39 12.12 -2.53 -4.07
CA HIS A 39 13.04 -1.96 -5.04
C HIS A 39 13.89 -0.85 -4.37
N TYR A 40 15.15 -0.69 -4.79
CA TYR A 40 16.05 0.39 -4.33
C TYR A 40 15.66 1.75 -4.94
N VAL A 41 14.40 2.13 -4.76
CA VAL A 41 13.77 3.35 -5.28
C VAL A 41 13.06 4.05 -4.12
N VAL A 42 12.86 5.36 -4.24
CA VAL A 42 12.11 6.11 -3.22
C VAL A 42 10.64 6.18 -3.63
N PRO A 43 9.71 5.61 -2.83
CA PRO A 43 8.29 5.68 -3.14
C PRO A 43 7.74 7.10 -2.92
N ILE A 44 6.86 7.52 -3.82
CA ILE A 44 6.09 8.76 -3.72
C ILE A 44 4.62 8.38 -3.48
N VAL A 45 4.06 8.84 -2.37
CA VAL A 45 2.67 8.60 -1.98
C VAL A 45 1.84 9.88 -2.14
N LEU A 46 0.52 9.76 -2.14
CA LEU A 46 -0.36 10.93 -2.30
C LEU A 46 -0.51 11.76 -1.03
N LYS A 47 -0.62 11.10 0.13
CA LYS A 47 -0.91 11.74 1.40
C LYS A 47 -0.02 11.26 2.53
N ARG A 48 0.68 12.18 3.20
CA ARG A 48 1.56 11.88 4.34
C ARG A 48 0.80 11.26 5.50
N GLU A 49 -0.31 11.88 5.90
CA GLU A 49 -1.10 11.49 7.08
C GLU A 49 -1.60 10.03 7.05
N ILE A 50 -1.76 9.47 5.84
CA ILE A 50 -2.22 8.09 5.65
C ILE A 50 -1.08 7.11 5.93
N VAL A 51 0.15 7.47 5.57
CA VAL A 51 1.30 6.55 5.49
C VAL A 51 2.26 6.70 6.67
N GLU A 52 2.45 7.92 7.18
CA GLU A 52 3.49 8.24 8.18
C GLU A 52 3.39 7.44 9.48
N GLN A 53 2.19 6.97 9.84
CA GLN A 53 1.97 6.18 11.05
C GLN A 53 2.40 4.72 10.90
N PHE A 54 2.55 4.24 9.65
CA PHE A 54 2.82 2.83 9.34
C PHE A 54 4.21 2.61 8.75
N ALA A 55 4.75 3.61 8.05
CA ALA A 55 6.03 3.54 7.39
C ALA A 55 7.16 4.07 8.28
N PRO A 56 8.39 3.55 8.13
CA PRO A 56 9.56 4.14 8.78
C PRO A 56 9.70 5.63 8.43
N PRO A 57 10.17 6.47 9.37
CA PRO A 57 10.40 7.88 9.09
C PRO A 57 11.41 8.03 7.94
N TYR A 58 11.25 9.08 7.13
CA TYR A 58 12.11 9.37 5.98
C TYR A 58 12.25 8.23 4.95
N SER A 59 11.26 7.34 4.84
CA SER A 59 11.27 6.24 3.86
C SER A 59 10.52 6.51 2.56
N PHE A 60 9.78 7.62 2.48
CA PHE A 60 8.94 7.97 1.34
C PHE A 60 8.82 9.49 1.19
N ILE A 61 8.38 9.93 0.02
CA ILE A 61 8.02 11.32 -0.29
C ILE A 61 6.51 11.41 -0.37
N ALA A 62 5.89 12.39 0.30
CA ALA A 62 4.46 12.63 0.15
C ALA A 62 4.22 13.79 -0.82
N ALA A 63 3.34 13.60 -1.80
CA ALA A 63 3.04 14.62 -2.80
C ALA A 63 2.35 15.84 -2.17
N ASP A 64 1.58 15.64 -1.09
CA ASP A 64 0.89 16.69 -0.35
C ASP A 64 1.78 17.53 0.58
N ASP A 65 3.08 17.19 0.70
CA ASP A 65 4.07 18.07 1.35
C ASP A 65 4.40 19.30 0.50
N PHE A 66 4.05 19.28 -0.79
CA PHE A 66 4.37 20.33 -1.74
C PHE A 66 3.12 21.12 -2.10
N ARG A 67 3.29 22.43 -2.33
CA ARG A 67 2.18 23.32 -2.67
C ARG A 67 1.51 22.95 -3.99
N ASP A 68 2.31 22.47 -4.94
CA ASP A 68 1.88 22.06 -6.26
C ASP A 68 2.83 21.00 -6.87
N PRO A 69 2.44 20.36 -7.99
CA PRO A 69 3.29 19.37 -8.65
C PRO A 69 4.62 19.91 -9.18
N ALA A 70 4.75 21.22 -9.43
CA ALA A 70 5.99 21.81 -9.91
C ALA A 70 7.04 21.90 -8.79
N ASP A 71 6.61 22.22 -7.57
CA ASP A 71 7.45 22.17 -6.37
C ASP A 71 7.94 20.74 -6.09
N LEU A 72 7.06 19.73 -6.20
CA LEU A 72 7.45 18.32 -6.10
C LEU A 72 8.50 17.98 -7.18
N ALA A 73 8.24 18.32 -8.45
CA ALA A 73 9.18 18.04 -9.54
C ALA A 73 10.56 18.68 -9.32
N LYS A 74 10.59 19.92 -8.79
CA LYS A 74 11.84 20.61 -8.44
C LYS A 74 12.60 19.87 -7.34
N TYR A 75 11.89 19.36 -6.33
CA TYR A 75 12.49 18.58 -5.26
C TYR A 75 13.05 17.23 -5.76
N LEU A 76 12.30 16.52 -6.60
CA LEU A 76 12.77 15.27 -7.21
C LEU A 76 14.03 15.49 -8.06
N LYS A 77 14.09 16.59 -8.81
CA LYS A 77 15.29 16.97 -9.58
C LYS A 77 16.49 17.25 -8.66
N TYR A 78 16.27 17.97 -7.57
CA TYR A 78 17.31 18.20 -6.56
C TYR A 78 17.87 16.88 -6.01
N LEU A 79 17.01 15.92 -5.68
CA LEU A 79 17.43 14.60 -5.19
C LEU A 79 18.22 13.81 -6.25
N MET A 80 17.84 13.89 -7.53
CA MET A 80 18.60 13.25 -8.61
C MET A 80 20.01 13.84 -8.78
N GLU A 81 20.19 15.13 -8.51
CA GLU A 81 21.47 15.83 -8.61
C GLU A 81 22.31 15.72 -7.32
N ASN A 82 21.67 15.51 -6.17
CA ASN A 82 22.31 15.38 -4.87
C ASN A 82 22.21 13.95 -4.32
N LYS A 83 23.24 13.16 -4.60
CA LYS A 83 23.34 11.76 -4.16
C LYS A 83 23.25 11.60 -2.64
N THR A 84 23.83 12.51 -1.87
CA THR A 84 23.81 12.41 -0.40
C THR A 84 22.38 12.53 0.11
N ALA A 85 21.65 13.56 -0.33
CA ALA A 85 20.26 13.77 0.06
C ALA A 85 19.34 12.62 -0.42
N TYR A 86 19.61 12.06 -1.60
CA TYR A 86 18.88 10.89 -2.09
C TYR A 86 19.13 9.64 -1.22
N LEU A 87 20.38 9.42 -0.80
CA LEU A 87 20.74 8.25 0.03
C LEU A 87 20.17 8.31 1.44
N GLU A 88 19.84 9.51 1.97
CA GLU A 88 19.16 9.67 3.26
C GLU A 88 17.81 8.92 3.29
N TYR A 89 17.10 8.83 2.16
CA TYR A 89 15.84 8.07 2.03
C TYR A 89 15.99 6.55 2.16
N PHE A 90 17.22 6.04 2.28
CA PHE A 90 17.51 4.62 2.49
C PHE A 90 18.07 4.33 3.87
N MET A 91 18.33 5.35 4.69
CA MET A 91 18.92 5.17 6.03
C MET A 91 18.01 4.40 6.99
N TRP A 92 16.69 4.49 6.83
CA TRP A 92 15.75 3.67 7.58
C TRP A 92 16.00 2.16 7.43
N ARG A 93 16.67 1.70 6.36
CA ARG A 93 17.00 0.28 6.19
C ARG A 93 18.06 -0.23 7.17
N LEU A 94 18.72 0.65 7.92
CA LEU A 94 19.63 0.28 9.00
C LEU A 94 18.87 -0.24 10.23
N ASP A 95 17.68 0.31 10.49
CA ASP A 95 16.89 0.02 11.68
C ASP A 95 15.66 -0.86 11.39
N TYR A 96 15.26 -0.97 10.12
CA TYR A 96 14.05 -1.68 9.71
C TYR A 96 14.31 -2.63 8.54
N HIS A 97 13.56 -3.74 8.51
CA HIS A 97 13.58 -4.70 7.42
C HIS A 97 12.23 -4.75 6.71
N VAL A 98 12.28 -4.85 5.37
CA VAL A 98 11.09 -5.07 4.55
C VAL A 98 10.76 -6.55 4.60
N VAL A 99 9.64 -6.87 5.22
CA VAL A 99 9.09 -8.23 5.23
C VAL A 99 7.95 -8.28 4.22
N PHE A 100 8.13 -9.06 3.16
CA PHE A 100 7.07 -9.29 2.18
C PHE A 100 6.44 -10.67 2.42
N LEU A 101 5.11 -10.67 2.55
CA LEU A 101 4.32 -11.84 2.87
C LEU A 101 3.78 -12.40 1.55
N ASP A 102 4.53 -13.32 0.94
CA ASP A 102 4.26 -13.91 -0.39
C ASP A 102 3.46 -15.22 -0.33
N GLY A 103 3.06 -15.65 0.86
CA GLY A 103 2.37 -16.93 1.09
C GLY A 103 3.29 -18.15 1.03
N VAL A 104 4.60 -17.99 0.83
CA VAL A 104 5.61 -19.06 0.91
C VAL A 104 6.42 -18.90 2.21
N HIS A 105 6.63 -17.67 2.67
CA HIS A 105 7.27 -17.35 3.95
C HIS A 105 6.29 -16.60 4.86
N HIS A 106 5.41 -17.37 5.51
CA HIS A 106 4.42 -16.84 6.45
C HIS A 106 5.08 -16.40 7.76
N ASP A 107 5.27 -15.10 7.98
CA ASP A 107 5.41 -14.55 9.33
C ASP A 107 4.02 -14.39 9.96
N LYS A 108 3.94 -14.45 11.30
CA LYS A 108 2.72 -14.48 12.12
C LYS A 108 1.78 -13.25 11.96
N LEU A 109 2.15 -12.30 11.10
CA LEU A 109 1.48 -11.03 10.84
C LEU A 109 0.58 -11.04 9.60
N GLU A 110 0.46 -12.17 8.91
CA GLU A 110 -0.59 -12.36 7.91
C GLU A 110 -1.97 -12.51 8.58
N ARG A 111 -2.77 -11.44 8.61
CA ARG A 111 -4.23 -11.59 8.70
C ARG A 111 -4.87 -10.90 7.49
N PRO A 112 -5.98 -11.38 6.93
CA PRO A 112 -6.59 -10.80 5.72
C PRO A 112 -7.32 -9.49 6.07
N TRP A 113 -6.60 -8.39 6.09
CA TRP A 113 -6.87 -7.22 6.95
C TRP A 113 -8.10 -6.34 6.63
N GLY A 114 -8.97 -6.66 5.68
CA GLY A 114 -10.24 -5.89 5.54
C GLY A 114 -11.43 -6.60 6.19
N LEU A 115 -11.58 -7.88 5.87
CA LEU A 115 -12.76 -8.67 6.17
C LEU A 115 -12.61 -9.47 7.45
N CYS A 116 -11.40 -10.00 7.67
CA CYS A 116 -11.06 -10.66 8.91
C CYS A 116 -10.81 -9.63 10.01
N GLN A 117 -10.43 -8.39 9.70
CA GLN A 117 -10.20 -7.39 10.75
C GLN A 117 -11.43 -7.18 11.63
N HIS A 118 -12.63 -7.05 11.04
CA HIS A 118 -13.88 -6.96 11.82
C HIS A 118 -14.25 -8.27 12.53
N HIS A 119 -14.02 -9.42 11.90
CA HIS A 119 -14.28 -10.73 12.54
C HIS A 119 -13.35 -11.01 13.72
N LEU A 120 -12.13 -10.50 13.65
CA LEU A 120 -11.06 -10.69 14.64
C LEU A 120 -11.04 -9.56 15.68
N GLU A 121 -11.81 -8.49 15.47
CA GLU A 121 -11.86 -7.33 16.35
C GLU A 121 -12.37 -7.73 17.75
N GLY A 122 -11.62 -7.37 18.79
CA GLY A 122 -11.96 -7.68 20.18
C GLY A 122 -11.79 -9.14 20.59
N LYS A 123 -11.43 -10.05 19.67
CA LYS A 123 -11.20 -11.48 20.00
C LYS A 123 -9.79 -11.72 20.50
N ARG A 124 -9.67 -12.62 21.49
CA ARG A 124 -8.40 -13.12 22.02
C ARG A 124 -8.25 -14.59 21.67
N TYR A 125 -7.03 -14.99 21.30
CA TYR A 125 -6.71 -16.36 20.92
C TYR A 125 -5.59 -16.85 21.83
N GLU A 126 -5.75 -18.06 22.36
CA GLU A 126 -4.82 -18.67 23.30
C GLU A 126 -3.61 -19.26 22.57
N ASP A 127 -3.84 -19.83 21.39
CA ASP A 127 -2.83 -20.46 20.55
C ASP A 127 -3.18 -20.33 19.05
N ARG A 128 -2.29 -20.87 18.21
CA ARG A 128 -2.43 -20.85 16.76
C ARG A 128 -3.62 -21.68 16.27
N ASP A 129 -3.88 -22.82 16.90
CA ASP A 129 -4.91 -23.75 16.45
C ASP A 129 -6.30 -23.17 16.69
N HIS A 130 -6.50 -22.45 17.80
CA HIS A 130 -7.71 -21.69 18.07
C HIS A 130 -7.95 -20.61 16.99
N LEU A 131 -6.93 -19.82 16.63
CA LEU A 131 -7.03 -18.83 15.56
C LEU A 131 -7.38 -19.49 14.22
N GLU A 132 -6.69 -20.57 13.87
CA GLU A 132 -6.86 -21.24 12.59
C GLU A 132 -8.27 -21.85 12.47
N ASN A 133 -8.78 -22.44 13.54
CA ASN A 133 -10.14 -22.99 13.57
C ASN A 133 -11.23 -21.90 13.43
N ASP A 134 -11.07 -20.75 14.11
CA ASP A 134 -12.01 -19.62 13.99
C ASP A 134 -12.00 -19.03 12.56
N LEU A 135 -10.83 -18.91 11.93
CA LEU A 135 -10.71 -18.46 10.55
C LEU A 135 -11.33 -19.46 9.57
N ARG A 136 -11.07 -20.76 9.75
CA ARG A 136 -11.68 -21.82 8.92
C ARG A 136 -13.20 -21.78 9.02
N ALA A 137 -13.73 -21.67 10.23
CA ALA A 137 -15.17 -21.54 10.46
C ALA A 137 -15.74 -20.27 9.83
N PHE A 138 -15.04 -19.14 9.96
CA PHE A 138 -15.45 -17.88 9.36
C PHE A 138 -15.58 -17.99 7.83
N PHE A 139 -14.56 -18.50 7.14
CA PHE A 139 -14.61 -18.63 5.68
C PHE A 139 -15.61 -19.67 5.20
N ALA A 140 -15.74 -20.79 5.93
CA ALA A 140 -16.76 -21.80 5.67
C ALA A 140 -18.19 -21.27 5.86
N SER A 141 -18.39 -20.30 6.75
CA SER A 141 -19.70 -19.69 6.99
C SER A 141 -20.16 -18.74 5.87
N LYS A 142 -19.27 -18.33 4.95
CA LYS A 142 -19.61 -17.37 3.90
C LYS A 142 -20.20 -18.06 2.68
N SER A 143 -21.34 -17.55 2.22
CA SER A 143 -21.97 -18.05 0.99
C SER A 143 -21.15 -17.67 -0.25
N PRO A 144 -21.28 -18.40 -1.37
CA PRO A 144 -20.69 -17.98 -2.64
C PRO A 144 -21.05 -16.53 -3.01
N ASP A 145 -22.29 -16.11 -2.76
CA ASP A 145 -22.75 -14.74 -3.02
C ASP A 145 -22.00 -13.67 -2.23
N PHE A 146 -21.51 -13.99 -1.03
CA PHE A 146 -20.69 -13.08 -0.26
C PHE A 146 -19.42 -12.67 -1.02
N TYR A 147 -18.73 -13.66 -1.61
CA TYR A 147 -17.54 -13.43 -2.43
C TYR A 147 -17.88 -12.74 -3.75
N VAL A 148 -18.97 -13.17 -4.40
CA VAL A 148 -19.45 -12.58 -5.66
C VAL A 148 -19.80 -11.10 -5.49
N ARG A 149 -20.47 -10.72 -4.39
CA ARG A 149 -20.75 -9.32 -4.07
C ARG A 149 -19.48 -8.51 -3.86
N GLY A 150 -18.48 -9.07 -3.18
CA GLY A 150 -17.17 -8.42 -3.02
C GLY A 150 -16.49 -8.11 -4.36
N ILE A 151 -16.51 -9.08 -5.28
CA ILE A 151 -15.94 -8.95 -6.63
C ILE A 151 -16.76 -7.99 -7.50
N ARG A 152 -18.10 -8.14 -7.54
CA ARG A 152 -18.98 -7.27 -8.33
C ARG A 152 -18.95 -5.82 -7.84
N GLY A 153 -18.84 -5.62 -6.53
CA GLY A 153 -18.68 -4.29 -5.93
C GLY A 153 -17.41 -3.58 -6.39
N LEU A 154 -16.39 -4.29 -6.87
CA LEU A 154 -15.24 -3.64 -7.53
C LEU A 154 -15.72 -2.92 -8.79
N VAL A 155 -16.48 -3.57 -9.66
CA VAL A 155 -16.95 -2.96 -10.92
C VAL A 155 -17.70 -1.66 -10.66
N GLU A 156 -18.56 -1.63 -9.64
CA GLU A 156 -19.31 -0.42 -9.25
C GLU A 156 -18.40 0.68 -8.68
N ARG A 157 -17.39 0.33 -7.88
CA ARG A 157 -16.42 1.31 -7.36
C ARG A 157 -15.58 1.91 -8.49
N TRP A 158 -15.18 1.08 -9.45
CA TRP A 158 -14.43 1.53 -10.62
C TRP A 158 -15.28 2.42 -11.51
N LEU A 159 -16.54 2.06 -11.75
CA LEU A 159 -17.47 2.88 -12.52
C LEU A 159 -17.71 4.24 -11.84
N ARG A 160 -17.88 4.27 -10.52
CA ARG A 160 -18.01 5.54 -9.76
C ARG A 160 -16.76 6.42 -9.90
N ARG A 161 -15.57 5.82 -9.90
CA ARG A 161 -14.31 6.56 -10.12
C ARG A 161 -14.22 7.13 -11.53
N VAL A 162 -14.61 6.37 -12.54
CA VAL A 162 -14.64 6.82 -13.94
C VAL A 162 -15.64 7.96 -14.12
N ASN A 163 -16.84 7.84 -13.55
CA ASN A 163 -17.88 8.86 -13.63
C ASN A 163 -17.54 10.14 -12.84
N ALA A 164 -16.59 10.05 -11.92
CA ALA A 164 -16.05 11.19 -11.17
C ALA A 164 -14.79 11.77 -11.82
N ASP A 165 -14.51 11.49 -13.10
CA ASP A 165 -13.30 11.94 -13.82
C ASP A 165 -11.98 11.58 -13.09
N GLY A 166 -11.98 10.44 -12.39
CA GLY A 166 -10.84 10.01 -11.58
C GLY A 166 -10.68 10.78 -10.27
N VAL A 167 -11.57 11.72 -9.96
CA VAL A 167 -11.57 12.45 -8.68
C VAL A 167 -11.79 11.47 -7.53
N TYR A 168 -10.95 11.59 -6.51
CA TYR A 168 -11.01 10.79 -5.31
C TYR A 168 -12.35 10.98 -4.56
N LEU A 169 -13.22 9.94 -4.58
CA LEU A 169 -14.41 9.83 -3.76
C LEU A 169 -13.95 9.70 -2.32
N VAL A 170 -14.43 10.61 -1.49
CA VAL A 170 -14.31 10.60 -0.04
C VAL A 170 -15.67 10.10 0.45
N ASP A 171 -15.69 8.98 1.16
CA ASP A 171 -16.88 8.55 1.90
C ASP A 171 -17.02 9.38 3.19
#